data_AF-A0A915U095-F1
#
_entry.id   AF-A0A915U095-F1
#
_cell.length_a   1.000
_cell.length_b   1.000
_cell.length_c   1.000
_cell.angle_alpha   90.00
_cell.angle_beta   90.00
_cell.angle_gamma   90.00
#
_symmetry.space_group_name_H-M   'P 1'
#
loop_
_entity.id
_entity.type
_entity.pdbx_description
1 polymer ?
#
loop_
_entity_poly.entity_id
_entity_poly.type
_entity_poly.pdbx_seq_one_letter_code
_entity_poly.pdbx_strand_id
1 'polypeptide(L)' 'MVGQDSSSEPRKIEVNNVINNIYQILPPTAESEKPDQTPNKSKKVGRNESCPCGSGKKYKKCCLNKK' A
#
# COMPACT_ATOMS: atom_id res chain seq x y z
N MET A 1 31.00 -21.06 -50.06
CA MET A 1 29.85 -20.14 -49.97
C MET A 1 29.69 -19.69 -48.53
N VAL A 2 29.46 -18.40 -48.31
CA VAL A 2 29.10 -17.80 -47.01
C VAL A 2 27.57 -17.72 -46.91
N GLY A 3 27.02 -18.02 -45.74
CA GLY A 3 25.59 -17.94 -45.44
C GLY A 3 25.40 -18.07 -43.94
N GLN A 4 25.71 -17.00 -43.20
CA GLN A 4 25.38 -16.84 -41.80
C GLN A 4 24.23 -15.85 -41.74
N ASP A 5 23.02 -16.34 -41.57
CA ASP A 5 21.83 -15.53 -41.32
C ASP A 5 21.52 -15.58 -39.82
N SER A 6 21.75 -14.45 -39.17
CA SER A 6 20.89 -13.81 -38.18
C SER A 6 19.94 -14.69 -37.36
N SER A 7 20.31 -15.00 -36.12
CA SER A 7 19.36 -14.99 -35.01
C SER A 7 20.08 -14.81 -33.67
N SER A 8 20.70 -13.65 -33.49
CA SER A 8 20.98 -13.13 -32.15
C SER A 8 19.65 -12.65 -31.56
N GLU A 9 18.83 -13.58 -31.08
CA GLU A 9 17.63 -13.22 -30.33
C GLU A 9 18.09 -12.55 -29.02
N PRO A 10 17.74 -11.27 -28.76
CA PRO A 10 18.18 -10.62 -27.54
C PRO A 10 17.62 -11.40 -26.36
N ARG A 11 18.48 -11.78 -25.41
CA ARG A 11 18.07 -12.54 -24.22
C ARG A 11 16.89 -11.84 -23.56
N LYS A 12 15.70 -12.43 -23.71
CA LYS A 12 14.50 -12.02 -22.99
C LYS A 12 14.80 -12.21 -21.51
N ILE A 13 15.10 -11.12 -20.80
CA ILE A 13 15.18 -11.15 -19.35
C ILE A 13 13.76 -11.45 -18.88
N GLU A 14 13.50 -12.69 -18.47
CA GLU A 14 12.24 -13.05 -17.83
C GLU A 14 12.09 -12.21 -16.57
N VAL A 15 11.17 -11.24 -16.64
CA VAL A 15 10.86 -10.28 -15.57
C VAL A 15 10.53 -10.99 -14.24
N ASN A 16 10.01 -12.21 -14.33
CA ASN A 16 9.70 -13.10 -13.20
C ASN A 16 10.94 -13.44 -12.35
N ASN A 17 12.12 -13.55 -12.96
CA ASN A 17 13.34 -13.92 -12.25
C ASN A 17 13.94 -12.74 -11.47
N VAL A 18 13.66 -11.50 -11.88
CA VAL A 18 14.10 -10.29 -11.17
C VAL A 18 13.29 -10.11 -9.88
N ILE A 19 11.97 -10.26 -9.97
CA ILE A 19 11.05 -10.12 -8.82
C ILE A 19 11.40 -11.14 -7.73
N ASN A 20 11.60 -12.41 -8.10
CA ASN A 20 11.95 -13.47 -7.15
C ASN A 20 13.29 -13.23 -6.43
N ASN A 21 14.27 -12.61 -7.08
CA ASN A 21 15.55 -12.27 -6.46
C ASN A 21 15.47 -11.09 -5.49
N ILE A 22 14.61 -10.11 -5.73
CA ILE A 22 14.40 -8.97 -4.81
C ILE A 22 13.85 -9.45 -3.46
N TYR A 23 12.93 -10.43 -3.49
CA TYR A 23 12.35 -11.03 -2.28
C TYR A 23 13.33 -11.84 -1.42
N GLN A 24 14.50 -12.23 -1.94
CA GLN A 24 15.49 -13.00 -1.18
C GLN A 24 16.47 -12.12 -0.39
N ILE A 25 16.59 -10.84 -0.75
CA ILE A 25 17.60 -9.91 -0.19
C ILE A 25 16.99 -9.01 0.90
N LEU A 26 15.66 -8.89 0.95
CA LEU A 26 14.92 -8.16 1.98
C LEU A 26 14.12 -9.16 2.82
N PRO A 27 14.29 -9.24 4.16
CA PRO A 27 13.37 -10.01 4.98
C PRO A 27 11.96 -9.40 4.84
N PRO A 28 10.88 -10.22 4.77
CA PRO A 28 9.54 -9.67 4.79
C PRO A 28 9.39 -8.88 6.09
N THR A 29 9.20 -7.56 5.98
CA THR A 29 8.81 -6.78 7.14
C THR A 29 7.57 -7.45 7.71
N ALA A 30 7.60 -7.69 9.02
CA ALA A 30 6.55 -8.39 9.75
C ALA A 30 5.29 -7.52 9.80
N GLU A 31 4.67 -7.32 8.66
CA GLU A 31 3.40 -6.64 8.48
C GLU A 31 2.53 -7.65 7.73
N SER A 32 1.89 -8.52 8.52
CA SER A 32 0.81 -9.36 8.04
C SER A 32 -0.40 -8.49 7.70
N GLU A 33 -0.31 -7.69 6.65
CA GLU A 33 -1.46 -7.07 6.03
C GLU A 33 -1.96 -8.04 4.96
N LYS A 34 -2.86 -8.93 5.37
CA LYS A 34 -3.85 -9.43 4.42
C LYS A 34 -4.55 -8.18 3.87
N PRO A 35 -4.67 -7.96 2.55
CA PRO A 35 -5.49 -6.89 2.04
C PRO A 35 -6.94 -7.30 2.24
N ASP A 36 -7.43 -7.17 3.47
CA ASP A 36 -8.85 -7.18 3.74
C ASP A 36 -9.38 -5.88 3.12
N GLN A 37 -9.93 -5.99 1.92
CA GLN A 37 -10.64 -4.94 1.22
C GLN A 37 -11.97 -4.60 1.93
N THR A 38 -12.01 -4.62 3.25
CA THR A 38 -13.06 -3.93 3.98
C THR A 38 -12.75 -2.44 3.87
N PRO A 39 -13.71 -1.60 3.39
CA PRO A 39 -13.53 -0.16 3.44
C PRO A 39 -13.24 0.17 4.89
N ASN A 40 -12.02 0.64 5.13
CA ASN A 40 -11.48 0.93 6.44
C ASN A 40 -12.53 1.79 7.14
N LYS A 41 -13.35 1.18 8.02
CA LYS A 41 -14.42 1.88 8.73
C LYS A 41 -13.67 2.74 9.73
N SER A 42 -13.18 3.88 9.25
CA SER A 42 -12.56 4.92 10.05
C SER A 42 -13.49 5.06 11.23
N LYS A 43 -13.00 4.75 12.44
CA LYS A 43 -13.85 4.73 13.64
C LYS A 43 -14.58 6.06 13.69
N LYS A 44 -15.88 6.05 13.41
CA LYS A 44 -16.68 7.27 13.32
C LYS A 44 -16.76 7.83 14.74
N VAL A 45 -16.07 8.93 15.00
CA VAL A 45 -16.15 9.62 16.30
C VAL A 45 -17.61 9.95 16.59
N GLY A 46 -18.08 9.52 17.76
CA GLY A 46 -19.44 9.79 18.19
C GLY A 46 -19.66 11.29 18.41
N ARG A 47 -20.83 11.80 18.02
CA ARG A 47 -21.20 13.23 18.14
C ARG A 47 -20.99 13.78 19.57
N ASN A 48 -21.21 12.97 20.60
CA ASN A 48 -21.08 13.36 22.01
C ASN A 48 -19.71 13.05 22.65
N GLU A 49 -18.81 12.37 21.94
CA GLU A 49 -17.48 12.01 22.47
C GLU A 49 -16.53 13.21 22.49
N SER A 50 -15.42 13.07 23.21
CA SER A 50 -14.33 14.05 23.22
C SER A 50 -13.78 14.26 21.80
N CYS A 51 -13.54 15.52 21.45
CA CYS A 51 -13.09 15.87 20.11
C CYS A 51 -11.61 15.45 19.91
N PRO A 52 -11.27 14.71 18.85
CA PRO A 52 -9.91 14.22 18.61
C PRO A 52 -8.89 15.33 18.30
N CYS A 53 -9.32 16.59 18.15
CA CYS A 53 -8.41 17.73 17.98
C CYS A 53 -7.81 18.25 19.30
N GLY A 54 -8.10 17.63 20.45
CA GLY A 54 -7.52 18.02 21.73
C GLY A 54 -8.15 19.24 22.40
N SER A 55 -9.28 19.74 21.91
CA SER A 55 -9.92 20.96 22.45
C SER A 55 -10.62 20.78 23.80
N GLY A 56 -10.74 19.54 24.30
CA GLY A 56 -11.54 19.20 25.50
C GLY A 56 -13.06 19.31 25.31
N LYS A 57 -13.54 19.78 24.15
CA LYS A 57 -14.96 19.91 23.84
C LYS A 57 -15.52 18.61 23.24
N LYS A 58 -16.85 18.41 23.34
CA LYS A 58 -17.53 17.33 22.60
C LYS A 58 -17.39 17.54 21.08
N TYR A 59 -17.26 16.47 20.30
CA TYR A 59 -17.08 16.54 18.83
C TYR A 59 -18.13 17.43 18.15
N LYS A 60 -19.41 17.32 18.58
CA LYS A 60 -20.52 18.17 18.10
C LYS A 60 -20.42 19.65 18.35
N LYS A 61 -19.63 20.07 19.33
CA LYS A 61 -19.44 21.48 19.72
C LYS A 61 -18.08 22.02 19.27
N CYS A 62 -17.30 21.21 18.54
CA CYS A 62 -15.96 21.55 18.07
C CYS A 62 -15.87 21.34 16.57
N CYS A 63 -15.20 20.28 16.10
CA CYS A 63 -14.92 20.07 14.68
C CYS A 63 -16.17 19.86 13.81
N LEU A 64 -17.31 19.47 14.40
CA LEU A 64 -18.56 19.29 13.66
C LEU A 64 -19.37 20.59 13.48
N ASN A 65 -19.17 21.59 14.34
CA ASN A 65 -19.95 22.83 14.34
C ASN A 65 -19.14 24.01 13.80
N LYS A 66 -18.37 23.78 12.72
CA LYS A 66 -17.73 24.85 11.95
C LYS A 66 -18.85 25.73 11.36
N LYS A 67 -19.21 26.80 12.07
CA LYS A 67 -19.95 27.93 11.52
C LYS A 67 -18.95 28.96 11.05
#